data_AF-A0A975IM12-F1
#
_entry.id   AF-A0A975IM12-F1
#
_cell.length_a   1.000
_cell.length_b   1.000
_cell.length_c   1.000
_cell.angle_alpha   90.00
_cell.angle_beta   90.00
_cell.angle_gamma   90.00
#
_symmetry.space_group_name_H-M   'P 1'
#
loop_
_entity.id
_entity.type
_entity.pdbx_description
1 polymer ?
#
loop_
_entity_poly.entity_id
_entity_poly.type
_entity_poly.pdbx_seq_one_letter_code
_entity_poly.pdbx_strand_id
1 'polypeptide(L)'
;MNVDYNNINLSCGNVLTHPDKQHLEFIKSEGGFDIIVANPPYSQKWHLNNKEDKVAENDPRFKGYDGLTLKSRADLAFIQHMLYYLKKDGICVVALPHGVLFRDGIEKTIRQQIIKNNYIDTIINLPTNIFFNMDLDICIIVFKKQRTDQNILFIEASQECGSIIQSKKNKNILNENNINDILNWYFKRENVINKTYIASQEEIIKHDYDLMTFFKQYINSSEEEEVIDYSQLKKEEHFFNEKMNEYKKIIELMVEELE
;
A
#
# COMPACT_ATOMS: atom_id res chain seq x y z
N MET A 1 -25.60 -11.47 -3.44
CA MET A 1 -25.64 -12.38 -2.28
C MET A 1 -26.56 -11.79 -1.25
N ASN A 2 -27.61 -12.50 -0.84
CA ASN A 2 -28.37 -12.14 0.37
C ASN A 2 -27.71 -12.87 1.54
N VAL A 3 -27.05 -12.11 2.42
CA VAL A 3 -26.54 -12.64 3.70
C VAL A 3 -27.64 -12.44 4.73
N ASP A 4 -28.04 -13.52 5.41
CA ASP A 4 -29.00 -13.44 6.51
C ASP A 4 -28.43 -12.54 7.62
N TYR A 5 -29.25 -11.64 8.18
CA TYR A 5 -28.84 -10.76 9.26
C TYR A 5 -28.30 -11.53 10.48
N ASN A 6 -28.82 -12.73 10.74
CA ASN A 6 -28.35 -13.60 11.82
C ASN A 6 -26.91 -14.10 11.61
N ASN A 7 -26.40 -14.01 10.38
CA ASN A 7 -25.02 -14.38 10.03
C ASN A 7 -24.08 -13.16 10.00
N ILE A 8 -24.50 -12.01 10.54
CA ILE A 8 -23.67 -10.82 10.69
C ILE A 8 -23.19 -10.72 12.13
N ASN A 9 -21.87 -10.78 12.33
CA ASN A 9 -21.25 -10.56 13.62
C ASN A 9 -20.34 -9.32 13.56
N LEU A 10 -20.49 -8.43 14.54
CA LEU A 10 -19.71 -7.20 14.65
C LEU A 10 -19.14 -7.08 16.07
N SER A 11 -17.83 -6.97 16.15
CA SER A 11 -17.11 -6.77 17.40
C SER A 11 -16.47 -5.39 17.45
N CYS A 12 -16.55 -4.74 18.61
CA CYS A 12 -15.85 -3.50 18.89
C CYS A 12 -14.47 -3.80 19.49
N GLY A 13 -13.40 -3.36 18.84
CA GLY A 13 -12.04 -3.56 19.33
C GLY A 13 -10.97 -3.06 18.37
N ASN A 14 -9.71 -3.06 18.85
CA ASN A 14 -8.56 -2.78 18.01
C ASN A 14 -8.02 -4.10 17.44
N VAL A 15 -8.20 -4.33 16.13
CA VAL A 15 -7.82 -5.59 15.48
C VAL A 15 -6.31 -5.91 15.56
N LEU A 16 -5.45 -4.91 15.79
CA LEU A 16 -4.01 -5.11 15.90
C LEU A 16 -3.56 -5.38 17.34
N THR A 17 -4.08 -4.68 18.34
CA THR A 17 -3.63 -4.86 19.73
C THR A 17 -4.51 -5.79 20.56
N HIS A 18 -5.81 -5.84 20.24
CA HIS A 18 -6.83 -6.61 20.96
C HIS A 18 -7.78 -7.27 19.97
N PRO A 19 -7.30 -8.23 19.14
CA PRO A 19 -8.15 -8.93 18.19
C PRO A 19 -9.28 -9.67 18.92
N ASP A 20 -10.46 -9.71 18.30
CA ASP A 20 -11.63 -10.35 18.88
C ASP A 20 -11.41 -11.86 19.09
N LYS A 21 -11.83 -12.37 20.26
CA LYS A 21 -11.64 -13.77 20.63
C LYS A 21 -12.44 -14.72 19.74
N GLN A 22 -13.64 -14.33 19.32
CA GLN A 22 -14.47 -15.15 18.45
C GLN A 22 -13.82 -15.27 17.07
N HIS A 23 -13.16 -14.23 16.56
CA HIS A 23 -12.38 -14.34 15.32
C HIS A 23 -11.20 -15.32 15.48
N LEU A 24 -10.52 -15.29 16.63
CA LEU A 24 -9.42 -16.23 16.93
C LEU A 24 -9.93 -17.68 17.07
N GLU A 25 -11.11 -17.90 17.63
CA GLU A 25 -11.75 -19.22 17.74
C GLU A 25 -12.27 -19.70 16.38
N PHE A 26 -12.80 -18.79 15.57
CA PHE A 26 -13.25 -19.06 14.20
C PHE A 26 -12.10 -19.56 13.33
N ILE A 27 -10.94 -18.90 13.33
CA ILE A 27 -9.81 -19.39 12.53
C ILE A 27 -9.25 -20.72 13.02
N LYS A 28 -9.38 -21.05 14.32
CA LYS A 28 -8.96 -22.34 14.86
C LYS A 28 -9.89 -23.47 14.43
N SER A 29 -11.18 -23.17 14.26
CA SER A 29 -12.19 -24.15 13.85
C SER A 29 -12.27 -24.28 12.33
N GLU A 30 -12.36 -23.15 11.62
CA GLU A 30 -12.62 -23.08 10.17
C GLU A 30 -11.35 -22.89 9.31
N GLY A 31 -10.19 -22.66 9.94
CA GLY A 31 -8.91 -22.51 9.24
C GLY A 31 -8.67 -21.15 8.58
N GLY A 32 -9.59 -20.19 8.75
CA GLY A 32 -9.49 -18.81 8.23
C GLY A 32 -10.77 -18.32 7.56
N PHE A 33 -10.71 -17.15 6.93
CA PHE A 33 -11.77 -16.62 6.07
C PHE A 33 -11.47 -16.90 4.59
N ASP A 34 -12.52 -17.19 3.81
CA ASP A 34 -12.44 -17.38 2.36
C ASP A 34 -12.24 -16.04 1.63
N ILE A 35 -12.87 -14.97 2.12
CA ILE A 35 -12.78 -13.63 1.55
C ILE A 35 -12.53 -12.63 2.68
N ILE A 36 -11.54 -11.77 2.48
CA ILE A 36 -11.30 -10.59 3.33
C ILE A 36 -11.34 -9.36 2.44
N VAL A 37 -12.13 -8.36 2.82
CA VAL A 37 -12.13 -7.04 2.15
C VAL A 37 -11.92 -5.98 3.22
N ALA A 38 -10.99 -5.04 2.98
CA ALA A 38 -10.69 -4.02 3.98
C ALA A 38 -10.27 -2.67 3.37
N ASN A 39 -10.58 -1.60 4.10
CA ASN A 39 -10.00 -0.28 3.91
C ASN A 39 -9.49 0.19 5.28
N PRO A 40 -8.32 -0.31 5.73
CA PRO A 40 -7.78 0.06 7.03
C PRO A 40 -7.42 1.55 7.07
N PRO A 41 -7.42 2.17 8.26
CA PRO A 41 -6.96 3.55 8.43
C PRO A 41 -5.50 3.69 8.01
N TYR A 42 -5.23 4.67 7.15
CA TYR A 42 -3.92 4.84 6.53
C TYR A 42 -2.89 5.44 7.48
N SER A 43 -1.71 4.82 7.53
CA SER A 43 -0.56 5.24 8.33
C SER A 43 -0.91 5.54 9.80
N GLN A 44 -1.85 4.75 10.35
CA GLN A 44 -2.23 4.84 11.74
C GLN A 44 -1.03 4.51 12.63
N LYS A 45 -0.81 5.30 13.67
CA LYS A 45 0.14 4.95 14.74
C LYS A 45 -0.37 3.73 15.50
N TRP A 46 0.49 2.76 15.74
CA TRP A 46 0.14 1.52 16.43
C TRP A 46 1.27 1.09 17.38
N HIS A 47 0.92 0.39 18.46
CA HIS A 47 1.77 0.09 19.62
C HIS A 47 2.28 1.33 20.36
N LEU A 48 1.50 1.75 21.37
CA LEU A 48 1.68 3.03 22.06
C LEU A 48 2.66 2.93 23.26
N ASN A 49 2.98 1.71 23.72
CA ASN A 49 3.81 1.50 24.91
C ASN A 49 4.57 0.15 24.88
N ASN A 50 5.58 0.04 25.77
CA ASN A 50 6.47 -1.11 25.88
C ASN A 50 5.77 -2.46 26.18
N LYS A 51 4.55 -2.46 26.73
CA LYS A 51 3.81 -3.70 26.99
C LYS A 51 3.15 -4.23 25.72
N GLU A 52 2.53 -3.34 24.95
CA GLU A 52 1.92 -3.68 23.66
C GLU A 52 2.97 -4.13 22.64
N ASP A 53 4.18 -3.56 22.67
CA ASP A 53 5.31 -3.99 21.84
C ASP A 53 5.67 -5.47 22.08
N LYS A 54 5.81 -5.86 23.35
CA LYS A 54 6.14 -7.25 23.73
C LYS A 54 5.05 -8.26 23.37
N VAL A 55 3.79 -7.83 23.40
CA VAL A 55 2.66 -8.65 22.95
C VAL A 55 2.75 -8.86 21.44
N ALA A 56 3.04 -7.81 20.69
CA ALA A 56 3.21 -7.88 19.24
C ALA A 56 4.38 -8.79 18.81
N GLU A 57 5.53 -8.70 19.49
CA GLU A 57 6.70 -9.52 19.19
C GLU A 57 6.42 -11.03 19.34
N ASN A 58 5.51 -11.39 20.25
CA ASN A 58 5.13 -12.77 20.50
C ASN A 58 3.88 -13.22 19.73
N ASP A 59 3.23 -12.31 19.00
CA ASP A 59 2.01 -12.58 18.27
C ASP A 59 2.28 -13.45 17.02
N PRO A 60 1.62 -14.61 16.88
CA PRO A 60 1.79 -15.49 15.73
C PRO A 60 1.56 -14.83 14.37
N ARG A 61 0.77 -13.75 14.30
CA ARG A 61 0.52 -12.99 13.06
C ARG A 61 1.78 -12.41 12.45
N PHE A 62 2.75 -12.06 13.29
CA PHE A 62 3.95 -11.34 12.88
C PHE A 62 5.20 -12.23 12.85
N LYS A 63 5.18 -13.40 13.48
CA LYS A 63 6.32 -14.33 13.57
C LYS A 63 6.84 -14.87 12.23
N GLY A 64 5.99 -14.93 11.21
CA GLY A 64 6.40 -15.34 9.86
C GLY A 64 7.18 -14.27 9.10
N TYR A 65 7.42 -13.13 9.73
CA TYR A 65 8.10 -11.98 9.14
C TYR A 65 9.31 -11.56 9.98
N ASP A 66 10.33 -10.99 9.35
CA ASP A 66 11.61 -10.63 9.99
C ASP A 66 11.50 -9.30 10.77
N GLY A 67 10.39 -9.13 11.50
CA GLY A 67 10.14 -8.02 12.41
C GLY A 67 8.75 -7.41 12.30
N LEU A 68 8.54 -6.40 13.13
CA LEU A 68 7.30 -5.63 13.22
C LEU A 68 7.41 -4.33 12.44
N THR A 69 6.29 -3.85 11.91
CA THR A 69 6.24 -2.56 11.24
C THR A 69 6.49 -1.41 12.22
N LEU A 70 6.84 -0.23 11.68
CA LEU A 70 7.16 0.95 12.49
C LEU A 70 5.95 1.38 13.35
N LYS A 71 6.20 1.81 14.60
CA LYS A 71 5.15 2.32 15.50
C LYS A 71 4.32 3.46 14.92
N SER A 72 4.92 4.24 14.03
CA SER A 72 4.25 5.37 13.39
C SER A 72 3.26 4.97 12.30
N ARG A 73 3.29 3.72 11.79
CA ARG A 73 2.54 3.31 10.59
C ARG A 73 2.16 1.82 10.63
N ALA A 74 0.86 1.55 10.69
CA ALA A 74 0.31 0.21 10.81
C ALA A 74 -0.01 -0.49 9.48
N ASP A 75 0.26 0.13 8.32
CA ASP A 75 -0.26 -0.33 7.01
C ASP A 75 0.09 -1.80 6.72
N LEU A 76 1.38 -2.16 6.84
CA LEU A 76 1.83 -3.55 6.63
C LEU A 76 1.39 -4.49 7.77
N ALA A 77 1.10 -3.97 8.96
CA ALA A 77 0.62 -4.78 10.07
C ALA A 77 -0.82 -5.24 9.84
N PHE A 78 -1.64 -4.38 9.23
CA PHE A 78 -2.94 -4.78 8.72
C PHE A 78 -2.81 -5.86 7.65
N ILE A 79 -1.85 -5.76 6.73
CA ILE A 79 -1.58 -6.82 5.73
C ILE A 79 -1.20 -8.13 6.41
N GLN A 80 -0.25 -8.12 7.34
CA GLN A 80 0.16 -9.31 8.09
C GLN A 80 -1.03 -9.91 8.87
N HIS A 81 -1.85 -9.07 9.48
CA HIS A 81 -3.09 -9.49 10.14
C HIS A 81 -4.05 -10.16 9.15
N MET A 82 -4.42 -9.51 8.05
CA MET A 82 -5.36 -10.08 7.07
C MET A 82 -4.82 -11.37 6.47
N LEU A 83 -3.53 -11.42 6.10
CA LEU A 83 -2.89 -12.62 5.60
C LEU A 83 -2.94 -13.73 6.65
N TYR A 84 -2.73 -13.47 7.93
CA TYR A 84 -2.82 -14.52 8.96
C TYR A 84 -4.22 -15.15 9.02
N TYR A 85 -5.27 -14.33 8.95
CA TYR A 85 -6.67 -14.78 9.03
C TYR A 85 -7.21 -15.36 7.72
N LEU A 86 -6.51 -15.19 6.60
CA LEU A 86 -6.94 -15.70 5.29
C LEU A 86 -6.70 -17.21 5.16
N LYS A 87 -7.68 -17.96 4.65
CA LYS A 87 -7.49 -19.37 4.24
C LYS A 87 -6.43 -19.48 3.15
N LYS A 88 -5.89 -20.69 2.95
CA LYS A 88 -4.85 -20.94 1.94
C LYS A 88 -5.35 -20.69 0.50
N ASP A 89 -6.60 -21.00 0.23
CA ASP A 89 -7.32 -20.80 -1.02
C ASP A 89 -8.18 -19.52 -1.03
N GLY A 90 -8.10 -18.71 0.03
CA GLY A 90 -8.86 -17.47 0.16
C GLY A 90 -8.29 -16.30 -0.66
N ILE A 91 -9.12 -15.27 -0.81
CA ILE A 91 -8.79 -14.01 -1.49
C ILE A 91 -8.94 -12.84 -0.52
N CYS A 92 -7.91 -12.00 -0.42
CA CYS A 92 -7.97 -10.75 0.34
C CYS A 92 -7.85 -9.56 -0.62
N VAL A 93 -8.73 -8.57 -0.51
CA VAL A 93 -8.71 -7.34 -1.31
C VAL A 93 -8.67 -6.15 -0.37
N VAL A 94 -7.60 -5.34 -0.43
CA VAL A 94 -7.41 -4.23 0.51
C VAL A 94 -7.03 -2.95 -0.22
N ALA A 95 -7.63 -1.82 0.18
CA ALA A 95 -7.21 -0.49 -0.23
C ALA A 95 -6.13 0.05 0.73
N LEU A 96 -4.99 0.51 0.19
CA LEU A 96 -3.84 0.98 0.96
C LEU A 96 -3.14 2.16 0.28
N PRO A 97 -2.45 3.03 1.05
CA PRO A 97 -1.65 4.08 0.46
C PRO A 97 -0.44 3.51 -0.28
N HIS A 98 0.02 4.17 -1.33
CA HIS A 98 1.15 3.72 -2.15
C HIS A 98 2.44 3.43 -1.36
N GLY A 99 2.62 4.05 -0.19
CA GLY A 99 3.80 3.83 0.65
C GLY A 99 4.11 2.36 0.92
N VAL A 100 3.11 1.48 1.00
CA VAL A 100 3.35 0.04 1.22
C VAL A 100 4.15 -0.62 0.10
N LEU A 101 4.14 -0.03 -1.10
CA LEU A 101 4.75 -0.58 -2.32
C LEU A 101 6.24 -0.26 -2.46
N PHE A 102 6.73 0.79 -1.81
CA PHE A 102 8.11 1.28 -2.03
C PHE A 102 8.89 1.62 -0.75
N ARG A 103 8.25 1.84 0.40
CA ARG A 103 8.96 2.25 1.63
C ARG A 103 10.07 1.27 2.01
N ASP A 104 11.19 1.83 2.45
CA ASP A 104 12.43 1.14 2.81
C ASP A 104 12.44 0.58 4.25
N GLY A 105 13.58 0.05 4.67
CA GLY A 105 13.83 -0.44 6.03
C GLY A 105 13.02 -1.70 6.33
N ILE A 106 12.45 -1.76 7.53
CA ILE A 106 11.70 -2.95 7.97
C ILE A 106 10.47 -3.24 7.09
N GLU A 107 9.85 -2.19 6.53
CA GLU A 107 8.69 -2.35 5.64
C GLU A 107 9.08 -3.06 4.34
N LYS A 108 10.27 -2.77 3.81
CA LYS A 108 10.83 -3.47 2.65
C LYS A 108 11.10 -4.94 2.96
N THR A 109 11.67 -5.25 4.13
CA THR A 109 11.89 -6.65 4.54
C THR A 109 10.58 -7.45 4.62
N ILE A 110 9.53 -6.87 5.21
CA ILE A 110 8.20 -7.49 5.27
C ILE A 110 7.63 -7.67 3.85
N ARG A 111 7.72 -6.64 3.00
CA ARG A 111 7.28 -6.71 1.60
C ARG A 111 8.01 -7.80 0.82
N GLN A 112 9.32 -7.93 1.00
CA GLN A 112 10.12 -9.00 0.39
C GLN A 112 9.59 -10.38 0.77
N GLN A 113 9.22 -10.61 2.03
CA GLN A 113 8.68 -11.89 2.47
C GLN A 113 7.30 -12.16 1.88
N ILE A 114 6.43 -11.15 1.81
CA ILE A 114 5.12 -11.25 1.14
C ILE A 114 5.29 -11.62 -0.33
N ILE A 115 6.24 -11.00 -1.03
CA ILE A 115 6.54 -11.28 -2.45
C ILE A 115 7.12 -12.68 -2.61
N LYS A 116 8.12 -13.07 -1.81
CA LYS A 116 8.76 -14.41 -1.83
C LYS A 116 7.78 -15.53 -1.55
N ASN A 117 6.80 -15.31 -0.67
CA ASN A 117 5.73 -16.26 -0.40
C ASN A 117 4.68 -16.32 -1.52
N ASN A 118 4.85 -15.53 -2.58
CA ASN A 118 3.92 -15.41 -3.70
C ASN A 118 2.49 -15.06 -3.25
N TYR A 119 2.37 -14.02 -2.40
CA TYR A 119 1.09 -13.62 -1.84
C TYR A 119 0.39 -12.47 -2.58
N ILE A 120 1.07 -11.65 -3.40
CA ILE A 120 0.45 -10.51 -4.13
C ILE A 120 0.03 -10.94 -5.55
N ASP A 121 -1.27 -10.94 -5.85
CA ASP A 121 -1.81 -11.41 -7.14
C ASP A 121 -1.87 -10.24 -8.12
N THR A 122 -2.37 -9.11 -7.62
CA THR A 122 -2.63 -7.93 -8.43
C THR A 122 -2.48 -6.67 -7.59
N ILE A 123 -1.94 -5.62 -8.21
CA ILE A 123 -1.92 -4.26 -7.69
C ILE A 123 -2.67 -3.37 -8.67
N ILE A 124 -3.65 -2.62 -8.18
CA ILE A 124 -4.48 -1.72 -8.98
C ILE A 124 -4.23 -0.30 -8.48
N ASN A 125 -3.56 0.53 -9.28
CA ASN A 125 -3.40 1.94 -9.00
C ASN A 125 -4.72 2.66 -9.27
N LEU A 126 -5.22 3.44 -8.30
CA LEU A 126 -6.49 4.14 -8.43
C LEU A 126 -6.29 5.63 -8.73
N PRO A 127 -7.31 6.31 -9.28
CA PRO A 127 -7.30 7.75 -9.42
C PRO A 127 -7.08 8.45 -8.08
N THR A 128 -6.34 9.55 -8.12
CA THR A 128 -6.17 10.43 -6.96
C THR A 128 -7.51 11.05 -6.58
N ASN A 129 -7.67 11.51 -5.35
CA ASN A 129 -8.85 12.24 -4.88
C ASN A 129 -10.19 11.47 -5.02
N ILE A 130 -10.15 10.13 -4.94
CA ILE A 130 -11.37 9.30 -4.84
C ILE A 130 -11.96 9.31 -3.43
N PHE A 131 -11.09 9.30 -2.41
CA PHE A 131 -11.52 9.31 -1.01
C PHE A 131 -11.79 10.72 -0.50
N PHE A 132 -12.77 10.87 0.39
CA PHE A 132 -13.11 12.17 0.95
C PHE A 132 -11.98 12.69 1.87
N ASN A 133 -11.61 13.96 1.68
CA ASN A 133 -10.73 14.74 2.56
C ASN A 133 -9.26 14.28 2.67
N MET A 134 -8.76 13.46 1.74
CA MET A 134 -7.37 13.02 1.72
C MET A 134 -6.83 13.06 0.29
N ASP A 135 -5.84 13.91 0.04
CA ASP A 135 -5.09 13.96 -1.22
C ASP A 135 -3.96 12.91 -1.12
N LEU A 136 -4.35 11.62 -1.15
CA LEU A 136 -3.43 10.50 -1.06
C LEU A 136 -3.57 9.59 -2.28
N ASP A 137 -2.44 9.14 -2.80
CA ASP A 137 -2.38 8.09 -3.80
C ASP A 137 -2.61 6.72 -3.15
N ILE A 138 -3.60 6.01 -3.64
CA ILE A 138 -4.11 4.77 -3.05
C ILE A 138 -4.15 3.70 -4.13
N CYS A 139 -3.83 2.48 -3.73
CA CYS A 139 -3.93 1.30 -4.56
C CYS A 139 -4.85 0.27 -3.89
N ILE A 140 -5.41 -0.63 -4.70
CA ILE A 140 -6.00 -1.87 -4.24
C ILE A 140 -4.99 -2.98 -4.45
N ILE A 141 -4.76 -3.81 -3.42
CA ILE A 141 -3.91 -4.99 -3.52
C ILE A 141 -4.77 -6.23 -3.31
N VAL A 142 -4.68 -7.16 -4.26
CA VAL A 142 -5.31 -8.47 -4.20
C VAL A 142 -4.27 -9.48 -3.74
N PHE A 143 -4.55 -10.18 -2.64
CA PHE A 143 -3.73 -11.25 -2.10
C PHE A 143 -4.40 -12.61 -2.26
N LYS A 144 -3.59 -13.63 -2.55
CA LYS A 144 -3.96 -15.05 -2.60
C LYS A 144 -2.79 -15.87 -2.08
N LYS A 145 -3.03 -16.82 -1.17
CA LYS A 145 -1.94 -17.62 -0.56
C LYS A 145 -1.50 -18.81 -1.41
N GLN A 146 -2.41 -19.38 -2.20
CA GLN A 146 -2.11 -20.47 -3.11
C GLN A 146 -2.39 -20.03 -4.53
N ARG A 147 -1.31 -19.84 -5.29
CA ARG A 147 -1.39 -19.62 -6.73
C ARG A 147 -0.22 -20.29 -7.45
N THR A 148 -0.49 -20.73 -8.67
CA THR A 148 0.51 -21.35 -9.54
C THR A 148 1.28 -20.31 -10.33
N ASP A 149 0.62 -19.23 -10.74
CA ASP A 149 1.27 -18.08 -11.37
C ASP A 149 2.07 -17.30 -10.30
N GLN A 150 3.34 -17.05 -10.56
CA GLN A 150 4.20 -16.26 -9.68
C GLN A 150 4.26 -14.79 -10.08
N ASN A 151 3.67 -14.43 -11.22
CA ASN A 151 3.69 -13.08 -11.72
C ASN A 151 2.65 -12.20 -11.01
N ILE A 152 3.02 -10.94 -10.82
CA ILE A 152 2.13 -9.91 -10.28
C ILE A 152 1.53 -9.15 -11.45
N LEU A 153 0.19 -9.11 -11.54
CA LEU A 153 -0.49 -8.21 -12.46
C LEU A 153 -0.52 -6.80 -11.85
N PHE A 154 -0.07 -5.81 -12.59
CA PHE A 154 -0.28 -4.42 -12.26
C PHE A 154 -1.31 -3.81 -13.21
N ILE A 155 -2.21 -2.99 -12.67
CA ILE A 155 -3.26 -2.29 -13.41
C ILE A 155 -3.16 -0.80 -13.11
N GLU A 156 -3.04 0.02 -14.16
CA GLU A 156 -3.06 1.48 -14.09
C GLU A 156 -4.46 1.98 -14.37
N ALA A 157 -5.16 2.34 -13.30
CA ALA A 157 -6.50 2.91 -13.39
C ALA A 157 -6.52 4.38 -12.95
N SER A 158 -5.38 5.05 -12.72
CA SER A 158 -5.35 6.44 -12.24
C SER A 158 -6.06 7.45 -13.14
N GLN A 159 -6.18 7.15 -14.43
CA GLN A 159 -6.93 7.94 -15.40
C GLN A 159 -8.35 7.41 -15.66
N GLU A 160 -8.72 6.28 -15.07
CA GLU A 160 -10.04 5.65 -15.23
C GLU A 160 -11.09 6.30 -14.33
N CYS A 161 -11.36 7.59 -14.53
CA CYS A 161 -12.37 8.29 -13.77
C CYS A 161 -13.05 9.40 -14.57
N GLY A 162 -14.30 9.70 -14.20
CA GLY A 162 -14.87 11.03 -14.41
C GLY A 162 -14.45 11.99 -13.31
N SER A 163 -14.47 13.30 -13.58
CA SER A 163 -14.24 14.33 -12.57
C SER A 163 -15.53 15.07 -12.23
N ILE A 164 -15.77 15.30 -10.94
CA ILE A 164 -16.87 16.11 -10.43
C ILE A 164 -16.33 17.20 -9.50
N ILE A 165 -16.89 18.40 -9.59
CA ILE A 165 -16.62 19.48 -8.64
C ILE A 165 -17.62 19.35 -7.48
N GLN A 166 -17.14 19.04 -6.28
CA GLN A 166 -17.97 18.99 -5.08
C GLN A 166 -17.33 19.83 -3.97
N SER A 167 -18.09 20.79 -3.42
CA SER A 167 -17.63 21.66 -2.31
C SER A 167 -16.30 22.40 -2.59
N LYS A 168 -16.13 22.94 -3.81
CA LYS A 168 -14.91 23.63 -4.29
C LYS A 168 -13.64 22.75 -4.37
N LYS A 169 -13.77 21.42 -4.30
CA LYS A 169 -12.68 20.47 -4.56
C LYS A 169 -13.01 19.59 -5.78
N ASN A 170 -12.00 19.34 -6.62
CA ASN A 170 -12.10 18.36 -7.70
C ASN A 170 -12.03 16.96 -7.11
N LYS A 171 -13.05 16.14 -7.38
CA LYS A 171 -13.15 14.76 -6.95
C LYS A 171 -13.20 13.86 -8.17
N ASN A 172 -12.46 12.75 -8.11
CA ASN A 172 -12.57 11.71 -9.13
C ASN A 172 -13.58 10.65 -8.69
N ILE A 173 -14.39 10.19 -9.62
CA ILE A 173 -15.40 9.15 -9.40
C ILE A 173 -15.20 8.04 -10.42
N LEU A 174 -15.09 6.82 -9.91
CA LEU A 174 -15.17 5.61 -10.73
C LEU A 174 -16.64 5.37 -11.07
N ASN A 175 -17.00 5.55 -12.34
CA ASN A 175 -18.32 5.14 -12.83
C ASN A 175 -18.33 3.63 -13.16
N GLU A 176 -19.51 3.08 -13.47
CA GLU A 176 -19.64 1.65 -13.79
C GLU A 176 -18.78 1.23 -14.97
N ASN A 177 -18.60 2.08 -15.99
CA ASN A 177 -17.75 1.78 -17.14
C ASN A 177 -16.29 1.66 -16.71
N ASN A 178 -15.78 2.60 -15.91
CA ASN A 178 -14.42 2.54 -15.37
C ASN A 178 -14.19 1.27 -14.56
N ILE A 179 -15.16 0.90 -13.71
CA ILE A 179 -15.09 -0.34 -12.91
C ILE A 179 -15.06 -1.57 -13.83
N ASN A 180 -15.92 -1.60 -14.86
CA ASN A 180 -15.95 -2.69 -15.83
C ASN A 180 -14.65 -2.81 -16.62
N ASP A 181 -14.00 -1.69 -16.97
CA ASP A 181 -12.70 -1.70 -17.65
C ASP A 181 -11.61 -2.29 -16.75
N ILE A 182 -11.55 -1.86 -15.48
CA ILE A 182 -10.63 -2.43 -14.48
C ILE A 182 -10.85 -3.93 -14.30
N LEU A 183 -12.11 -4.36 -14.18
CA LEU A 183 -12.48 -5.78 -14.06
C LEU A 183 -12.10 -6.56 -15.32
N ASN A 184 -12.32 -6.00 -16.51
CA ASN A 184 -11.95 -6.61 -17.77
C ASN A 184 -10.43 -6.84 -17.85
N TRP A 185 -9.63 -5.86 -17.42
CA TRP A 185 -8.17 -6.01 -17.34
C TRP A 185 -7.75 -7.05 -16.31
N TYR A 186 -8.38 -7.07 -15.14
CA TYR A 186 -8.14 -8.06 -14.10
C TYR A 186 -8.40 -9.50 -14.60
N PHE A 187 -9.54 -9.73 -15.26
CA PHE A 187 -9.92 -11.05 -15.74
C PHE A 187 -9.14 -11.51 -16.97
N LYS A 188 -8.77 -10.59 -17.87
CA LYS A 188 -7.95 -10.92 -19.04
C LYS A 188 -6.51 -11.24 -18.67
N ARG A 189 -5.91 -10.48 -17.73
CA ARG A 189 -4.52 -10.66 -17.27
C ARG A 189 -3.56 -10.76 -18.45
N GLU A 190 -3.60 -9.74 -19.30
CA GLU A 190 -2.74 -9.57 -20.48
C GLU A 190 -1.97 -8.25 -20.36
N ASN A 191 -0.84 -8.11 -21.05
CA ASN A 191 -0.13 -6.82 -21.12
C ASN A 191 -0.84 -5.89 -22.11
N VAL A 192 -1.20 -4.70 -21.64
CA VAL A 192 -1.83 -3.64 -22.44
C VAL A 192 -1.08 -2.34 -22.19
N ILE A 193 -0.60 -1.72 -23.27
CA ILE A 193 0.20 -0.50 -23.20
C ILE A 193 -0.49 0.56 -22.32
N ASN A 194 0.27 1.13 -21.39
CA ASN A 194 -0.16 2.17 -20.44
C ASN A 194 -1.34 1.77 -19.51
N LYS A 195 -1.76 0.50 -19.50
CA LYS A 195 -2.92 0.03 -18.71
C LYS A 195 -2.60 -1.14 -17.81
N THR A 196 -1.84 -2.11 -18.29
CA THR A 196 -1.53 -3.32 -17.51
C THR A 196 -0.14 -3.82 -17.81
N TYR A 197 0.50 -4.37 -16.78
CA TYR A 197 1.82 -5.00 -16.89
C TYR A 197 1.89 -6.23 -16.00
N ILE A 198 2.36 -7.35 -16.53
CA ILE A 198 2.56 -8.60 -15.83
C ILE A 198 4.05 -8.70 -15.51
N ALA A 199 4.38 -8.54 -14.23
CA ALA A 199 5.76 -8.57 -13.76
C ALA A 199 6.14 -9.95 -13.24
N SER A 200 7.28 -10.44 -13.72
CA SER A 200 7.93 -11.61 -13.14
C SER A 200 8.58 -11.28 -11.80
N GLN A 201 8.76 -12.32 -10.98
CA GLN A 201 9.52 -12.22 -9.73
C GLN A 201 10.95 -11.72 -9.97
N GLU A 202 11.57 -12.13 -11.08
CA GLU A 202 12.93 -11.73 -11.43
C GLU A 202 13.05 -10.22 -11.67
N GLU A 203 12.08 -9.63 -12.38
CA GLU A 203 12.02 -8.18 -12.57
C GLU A 203 11.85 -7.47 -11.23
N ILE A 204 10.91 -7.90 -10.40
CA ILE A 204 10.67 -7.30 -9.08
C ILE A 204 11.94 -7.34 -8.21
N ILE A 205 12.68 -8.46 -8.23
CA ILE A 205 13.94 -8.61 -7.51
C ILE A 205 15.02 -7.67 -8.06
N LYS A 206 15.13 -7.52 -9.39
CA LYS A 206 16.08 -6.59 -10.02
C LYS A 206 15.81 -5.13 -9.64
N HIS A 207 14.54 -4.79 -9.40
CA HIS A 207 14.11 -3.49 -8.90
C HIS A 207 14.06 -3.40 -7.37
N ASP A 208 14.79 -4.28 -6.67
CA ASP A 208 14.96 -4.27 -5.22
C ASP A 208 13.63 -4.22 -4.45
N TYR A 209 12.62 -4.91 -5.00
CA TYR A 209 11.28 -5.02 -4.43
C TYR A 209 10.55 -3.67 -4.29
N ASP A 210 10.97 -2.62 -5.00
CA ASP A 210 10.17 -1.40 -5.16
C ASP A 210 9.13 -1.63 -6.26
N LEU A 211 7.88 -1.88 -5.84
CA LEU A 211 6.79 -2.21 -6.75
C LEU A 211 6.20 -0.96 -7.44
N MET A 212 6.40 0.23 -6.87
CA MET A 212 5.80 1.47 -7.40
C MET A 212 6.69 2.07 -8.50
N THR A 213 7.98 2.23 -8.21
CA THR A 213 8.92 2.79 -9.20
C THR A 213 9.04 1.86 -10.40
N PHE A 214 9.09 0.54 -10.15
CA PHE A 214 9.01 -0.47 -11.18
C PHE A 214 7.77 -0.24 -12.06
N PHE A 215 6.58 -0.20 -11.46
CA PHE A 215 5.34 -0.06 -12.20
C PHE A 215 5.28 1.18 -13.09
N LYS A 216 5.73 2.35 -12.57
CA LYS A 216 5.75 3.60 -13.33
C LYS A 216 6.63 3.54 -14.58
N GLN A 217 7.78 2.86 -14.51
CA GLN A 217 8.71 2.78 -15.65
C GLN A 217 8.09 2.07 -16.87
N TYR A 218 7.32 1.02 -16.64
CA TYR A 218 6.76 0.23 -17.74
C TYR A 218 5.47 0.83 -18.31
N ILE A 219 4.71 1.54 -17.48
CA ILE A 219 3.45 2.17 -17.89
C ILE A 219 3.65 3.55 -18.51
N ASN A 220 4.70 4.27 -18.16
CA ASN A 220 5.03 5.57 -18.78
C ASN A 220 6.07 5.46 -19.89
N SER A 221 6.36 4.25 -20.39
CA SER A 221 7.35 4.04 -21.47
C SER A 221 6.99 4.70 -22.82
N SER A 222 5.83 5.37 -22.91
CA SER A 222 5.44 6.21 -24.05
C SER A 222 5.50 7.72 -23.79
N GLU A 223 5.74 8.17 -22.56
CA GLU A 223 6.04 9.59 -22.32
C GLU A 223 7.47 9.82 -22.81
N GLU A 224 7.64 10.65 -23.84
CA GLU A 224 8.97 11.14 -24.25
C GLU A 224 9.72 11.54 -22.98
N GLU A 225 10.93 10.99 -22.77
CA GLU A 225 11.77 11.35 -21.62
C GLU A 225 11.74 12.87 -21.47
N GLU A 226 11.16 13.39 -20.38
CA GLU A 226 11.21 14.82 -20.10
C GLU A 226 12.69 15.19 -20.15
N VAL A 227 13.07 16.01 -21.11
CA VAL A 227 14.45 16.49 -21.24
C VAL A 227 14.75 17.26 -19.96
N ILE A 228 15.46 16.60 -19.06
CA ILE A 228 15.85 17.18 -17.79
C ILE A 228 16.69 18.43 -18.10
N ASP A 229 16.16 19.62 -17.81
CA ASP A 229 16.93 20.86 -17.94
C ASP A 229 17.98 20.91 -16.83
N TYR A 230 19.14 20.33 -17.12
CA TYR A 230 20.32 20.35 -16.26
C TYR A 230 20.73 21.77 -15.85
N SER A 231 20.41 22.79 -16.65
CA SER A 231 20.71 24.17 -16.33
C SER A 231 19.78 24.71 -15.25
N GLN A 232 18.50 24.31 -15.26
CA GLN A 232 17.53 24.66 -14.24
C GLN A 232 17.83 23.94 -12.92
N LEU A 233 18.11 22.63 -12.97
CA LEU A 233 18.49 21.86 -11.79
C LEU A 233 19.73 22.44 -11.08
N LYS A 234 20.76 22.85 -11.83
CA LYS A 234 21.95 23.50 -11.25
C LYS A 234 21.63 24.84 -10.59
N LYS A 235 20.69 25.61 -11.14
CA LYS A 235 20.24 26.88 -10.54
C LYS A 235 19.49 26.61 -9.23
N GLU A 236 18.62 25.61 -9.21
CA GLU A 236 17.88 25.20 -8.02
C GLU A 236 18.83 24.68 -6.92
N GLU A 237 19.79 23.82 -7.28
CA GLU A 237 20.83 23.34 -6.36
C GLU A 237 21.63 24.51 -5.78
N HIS A 238 22.07 25.46 -6.62
CA HIS A 238 22.80 26.63 -6.17
C HIS A 238 21.96 27.49 -5.22
N PHE A 239 20.71 27.74 -5.56
CA PHE A 239 19.76 28.49 -4.73
C PHE A 239 19.54 27.82 -3.36
N PHE A 240 19.33 26.51 -3.33
CA PHE A 240 19.20 25.76 -2.08
C PHE A 240 20.46 25.84 -1.22
N ASN A 241 21.65 25.74 -1.83
CA ASN A 241 22.92 25.87 -1.12
C ASN A 241 23.12 27.28 -0.53
N GLU A 242 22.75 28.33 -1.26
CA GLU A 242 22.78 29.70 -0.73
C GLU A 242 21.85 29.85 0.48
N LYS A 243 20.60 29.36 0.38
CA LYS A 243 19.65 29.37 1.49
C LYS A 243 20.14 28.60 2.71
N MET A 244 20.74 27.42 2.50
CA MET A 244 21.31 26.64 3.61
C MET A 244 22.47 27.37 4.30
N ASN A 245 23.31 28.09 3.55
CA ASN A 245 24.37 28.91 4.15
C ASN A 245 23.83 30.12 4.92
N GLU A 246 22.76 30.75 4.42
CA GLU A 246 22.06 31.83 5.13
C GLU A 246 21.50 31.32 6.47
N TYR A 247 20.80 30.18 6.46
CA TYR A 247 20.25 29.59 7.69
C TYR A 247 21.35 29.18 8.68
N LYS A 248 22.49 28.67 8.21
CA LYS A 248 23.63 28.37 9.09
C LYS A 248 24.15 29.62 9.81
N LYS A 249 24.33 30.73 9.09
CA LYS A 249 24.76 32.01 9.69
C LYS A 249 23.77 32.51 10.73
N ILE A 250 22.48 32.39 10.46
CA ILE A 250 21.44 32.78 11.42
C ILE A 250 21.56 31.92 12.69
N ILE A 251 21.75 30.61 12.55
CA ILE A 251 21.93 29.71 13.69
C ILE A 251 23.19 30.08 14.48
N GLU A 252 24.32 30.36 13.82
CA GLU A 252 25.55 30.78 14.48
C GLU A 252 25.36 32.07 15.30
N LEU A 253 24.69 33.08 14.73
CA LEU A 253 24.36 34.32 15.45
C LEU A 253 23.45 34.09 16.65
N MET A 254 22.44 33.23 16.52
CA MET A 254 21.55 32.89 17.64
C MET A 254 22.28 32.13 18.76
N VAL A 255 23.32 31.35 18.44
CA VAL A 255 24.15 30.66 19.44
C VAL A 255 25.05 31.66 20.15
N GLU A 256 25.66 32.60 19.43
CA GLU A 256 26.47 33.68 20.03
C GLU A 256 25.67 34.60 20.95
N GLU A 257 24.38 34.82 20.69
CA GLU A 257 23.49 35.60 21.57
C GLU A 257 23.08 34.86 22.86
N LEU A 258 23.32 33.54 22.93
CA LEU A 258 22.96 32.69 24.08
C LEU A 258 24.16 32.36 24.99
N GLU A 259 25.39 32.67 24.57
CA GLU A 259 26.63 32.59 25.37
C GLU A 259 26.93 33.91 26.10
#